data_AF-A0A3D0QEB4-F1
#
_entry.id   AF-A0A3D0QEB4-F1
#
_cell.length_a   1.000
_cell.length_b   1.000
_cell.length_c   1.000
_cell.angle_alpha   90.00
_cell.angle_beta   90.00
_cell.angle_gamma   90.00
#
_symmetry.space_group_name_H-M   'P 1'
#
loop_
_entity.id
_entity.type
_entity.pdbx_description
1 polymer ?
#
loop_
_entity_poly.entity_id
_entity_poly.type
_entity_poly.pdbx_seq_one_letter_code
_entity_poly.pdbx_strand_id
1 'polypeptide(L)'
;MAQTQTAAPRDTVVKQTADSTIQGGFLGTPWPERRVVSTVLSALIPGSGQTYLGHTEKGAAFTLGTIACALVTGLTENNIVGRNERIGELRAQYQIATNYVGADTIWTKMVSTKELLDNNVKRRDIFLKLTVALWVANMVDVIFFSGDKGEKPFGLRETERGTSLAIVPDSRNGFNAVLTVRF
;
A
#
# COMPACT_ATOMS: atom_id res chain seq x y z
N MET A 1 -3.40 23.66 -68.51
CA MET A 1 -2.17 23.12 -67.89
C MET A 1 -2.46 22.86 -66.43
N ALA A 2 -2.66 21.59 -66.07
CA ALA A 2 -2.97 21.16 -64.71
C ALA A 2 -1.65 20.90 -63.96
N GLN A 3 -1.45 21.54 -62.81
CA GLN A 3 -0.32 21.24 -61.92
C GLN A 3 -0.80 20.29 -60.82
N THR A 4 -0.30 19.07 -60.89
CA THR A 4 -0.51 17.97 -59.97
C THR A 4 0.16 18.26 -58.63
N GLN A 5 -0.59 18.12 -57.54
CA GLN A 5 -0.07 18.08 -56.17
C GLN A 5 0.71 16.78 -55.96
N THR A 6 1.99 16.89 -55.57
CA THR A 6 2.79 15.75 -55.10
C THR A 6 2.82 15.79 -53.58
N ALA A 7 2.04 14.92 -52.94
CA ALA A 7 2.06 14.72 -51.49
C ALA A 7 3.33 13.96 -51.07
N ALA A 8 4.06 14.51 -50.10
CA ALA A 8 5.19 13.84 -49.47
C ALA A 8 4.73 12.71 -48.51
N PRO A 9 5.50 11.61 -48.37
CA PRO A 9 5.12 10.49 -47.52
C PRO A 9 5.22 10.84 -46.03
N ARG A 10 4.21 10.44 -45.25
CA ARG A 10 4.19 10.50 -43.78
C ARG A 10 5.19 9.51 -43.23
N ASP A 11 6.24 10.01 -42.58
CA ASP A 11 7.12 9.22 -41.74
C ASP A 11 6.32 8.67 -40.56
N THR A 12 6.05 7.36 -40.62
CA THR A 12 5.52 6.58 -39.50
C THR A 12 6.62 6.49 -38.46
N VAL A 13 6.60 7.38 -37.46
CA VAL A 13 7.44 7.26 -36.27
C VAL A 13 6.93 6.06 -35.48
N VAL A 14 7.45 4.88 -35.80
CA VAL A 14 7.37 3.71 -34.93
C VAL A 14 8.19 4.06 -33.69
N LYS A 15 7.52 4.55 -32.64
CA LYS A 15 8.11 4.63 -31.30
C LYS A 15 8.39 3.19 -30.86
N GLN A 16 9.62 2.77 -31.10
CA GLN A 16 10.18 1.53 -30.61
C GLN A 16 10.36 1.70 -29.10
N THR A 17 9.33 1.35 -28.32
CA THR A 17 9.41 1.26 -26.87
C THR A 17 10.40 0.14 -26.57
N ALA A 18 11.63 0.52 -26.21
CA ALA A 18 12.66 -0.42 -25.81
C ALA A 18 12.17 -1.15 -24.56
N ASP A 19 11.78 -2.41 -24.75
CA ASP A 19 11.32 -3.30 -23.70
C ASP A 19 12.57 -3.71 -22.89
N SER A 20 12.92 -2.92 -21.88
CA SER A 20 14.01 -3.19 -20.94
C SER A 20 13.62 -4.38 -20.07
N THR A 21 13.82 -5.58 -20.61
CA THR A 21 13.52 -6.82 -19.89
C THR A 21 14.62 -7.09 -18.87
N ILE A 22 14.29 -7.02 -17.57
CA ILE A 22 15.24 -7.31 -16.50
C ILE A 22 15.29 -8.82 -16.29
N GLN A 23 16.48 -9.42 -16.44
CA GLN A 23 16.72 -10.84 -16.18
C GLN A 23 16.65 -11.13 -14.68
N GLY A 24 15.45 -11.45 -14.19
CA GLY A 24 15.22 -11.80 -12.78
C GLY A 24 13.90 -12.51 -12.51
N GLY A 25 13.27 -13.11 -13.53
CA GLY A 25 11.98 -13.77 -13.37
C GLY A 25 12.09 -15.11 -12.64
N PHE A 26 11.16 -15.37 -11.72
CA PHE A 26 11.04 -16.58 -10.89
C PHE A 26 10.94 -17.92 -11.67
N LEU A 27 10.83 -17.88 -13.00
CA LEU A 27 10.68 -19.06 -13.89
C LEU A 27 11.55 -19.00 -15.15
N GLY A 28 12.63 -18.19 -15.16
CA GLY A 28 13.51 -18.06 -16.34
C GLY A 28 12.93 -17.23 -17.49
N THR A 29 11.67 -16.80 -17.41
CA THR A 29 11.10 -15.77 -18.30
C THR A 29 11.45 -14.38 -17.76
N PRO A 30 12.12 -13.51 -18.54
CA PRO A 30 12.48 -12.18 -18.08
C PRO A 30 11.20 -11.37 -17.82
N TRP A 31 11.13 -10.69 -16.68
CA TRP A 31 9.96 -9.89 -16.32
C TRP A 31 10.09 -8.49 -16.93
N PRO A 32 8.99 -7.91 -17.42
CA PRO A 32 9.01 -6.51 -17.85
C PRO A 32 9.36 -5.62 -16.64
N GLU A 33 10.15 -4.58 -16.87
CA GLU A 33 10.66 -3.67 -15.82
C GLU A 33 9.55 -3.18 -14.90
N ARG A 34 8.40 -2.79 -15.47
CA ARG A 34 7.24 -2.30 -14.71
C ARG A 34 6.70 -3.33 -13.70
N ARG A 35 6.82 -4.62 -13.97
CA ARG A 35 6.39 -5.69 -13.06
C ARG A 35 7.38 -5.92 -11.92
N VAL A 36 8.67 -5.70 -12.17
CA VAL A 36 9.69 -5.71 -11.11
C VAL A 36 9.46 -4.52 -10.18
N VAL A 37 9.29 -3.32 -10.74
CA VAL A 37 9.02 -2.10 -9.99
C VAL A 37 7.74 -2.21 -9.17
N SER A 38 6.64 -2.74 -9.74
CA SER A 38 5.39 -2.92 -9.00
C SER A 38 5.53 -3.92 -7.84
N THR A 39 6.33 -4.96 -8.01
CA THR A 39 6.58 -5.95 -6.95
C THR A 39 7.37 -5.32 -5.80
N VAL A 40 8.43 -4.58 -6.10
CA VAL A 40 9.23 -3.87 -5.10
C VAL A 40 8.39 -2.83 -4.36
N LEU A 41 7.59 -2.04 -5.10
CA LEU A 41 6.66 -1.08 -4.53
C LEU A 41 5.68 -1.77 -3.58
N SER A 42 5.06 -2.87 -4.00
CA SER A 42 4.09 -3.61 -3.17
C SER A 42 4.70 -4.22 -1.92
N ALA A 43 5.98 -4.59 -1.96
CA ALA A 43 6.69 -5.12 -0.81
C ALA A 43 6.91 -4.04 0.26
N LEU A 44 7.23 -2.81 -0.18
CA LEU A 44 7.43 -1.66 0.71
C LEU A 44 6.11 -1.11 1.24
N ILE A 45 5.15 -0.88 0.35
CA ILE A 45 3.85 -0.31 0.67
C ILE A 45 2.79 -1.19 0.01
N PRO A 46 2.05 -2.01 0.78
CA PRO A 46 0.98 -2.83 0.24
C PRO A 46 -0.03 -2.00 -0.55
N GLY A 47 -0.41 -2.50 -1.73
CA GLY A 47 -1.33 -1.84 -2.67
C GLY A 47 -0.67 -0.87 -3.67
N SER A 48 0.56 -0.42 -3.42
CA SER A 48 1.21 0.56 -4.29
C SER A 48 1.58 -0.01 -5.66
N GLY A 49 1.97 -1.29 -5.76
CA GLY A 49 2.26 -1.91 -7.06
C GLY A 49 1.01 -2.20 -7.88
N GLN A 50 -0.11 -2.59 -7.26
CA GLN A 50 -1.39 -2.69 -7.95
C GLN A 50 -1.80 -1.33 -8.51
N THR A 51 -1.62 -0.27 -7.73
CA THR A 51 -1.86 1.11 -8.19
C THR A 51 -0.95 1.47 -9.37
N TYR A 52 0.34 1.13 -9.30
CA TYR A 52 1.31 1.36 -10.37
C TYR A 52 0.98 0.60 -11.67
N LEU A 53 0.39 -0.60 -11.55
CA LEU A 53 -0.11 -1.41 -12.68
C LEU A 53 -1.50 -0.97 -13.18
N GLY A 54 -2.07 0.11 -12.64
CA GLY A 54 -3.36 0.68 -13.07
C GLY A 54 -4.60 0.04 -12.40
N HIS A 55 -4.44 -0.72 -11.32
CA HIS A 55 -5.52 -1.27 -10.50
C HIS A 55 -5.71 -0.47 -9.21
N THR A 56 -6.18 0.77 -9.34
CA THR A 56 -6.33 1.72 -8.21
C THR A 56 -7.26 1.20 -7.11
N GLU A 57 -8.37 0.53 -7.44
CA GLU A 57 -9.32 0.01 -6.44
C GLU A 57 -8.69 -1.10 -5.59
N LYS A 58 -8.02 -2.06 -6.24
CA LYS A 58 -7.29 -3.14 -5.54
C LYS A 58 -6.16 -2.57 -4.69
N GLY A 59 -5.41 -1.64 -5.24
CA GLY A 59 -4.32 -0.97 -4.54
C GLY A 59 -4.82 -0.26 -3.28
N ALA A 60 -5.86 0.55 -3.41
CA ALA A 60 -6.47 1.25 -2.28
C ALA A 60 -6.97 0.28 -1.20
N ALA A 61 -7.61 -0.84 -1.58
CA ALA A 61 -8.09 -1.84 -0.63
C ALA A 61 -6.93 -2.45 0.19
N PHE A 62 -5.84 -2.85 -0.47
CA PHE A 62 -4.67 -3.40 0.22
C PHE A 62 -3.96 -2.36 1.09
N THR A 63 -3.78 -1.13 0.60
CA THR A 63 -3.15 -0.06 1.37
C THR A 63 -3.97 0.28 2.62
N LEU A 64 -5.26 0.56 2.46
CA LEU A 64 -6.14 0.92 3.57
C LEU A 64 -6.28 -0.22 4.58
N GLY A 65 -6.49 -1.45 4.10
CA GLY A 65 -6.62 -2.62 4.96
C GLY A 65 -5.36 -2.85 5.80
N THR A 66 -4.18 -2.77 5.18
CA THR A 66 -2.90 -2.96 5.88
C THR A 66 -2.66 -1.85 6.89
N ILE A 67 -2.83 -0.58 6.50
CA ILE A 67 -2.62 0.57 7.39
C ILE A 67 -3.59 0.52 8.58
N ALA A 68 -4.86 0.19 8.35
CA ALA A 68 -5.85 0.07 9.42
C ALA A 68 -5.44 -1.02 10.44
N CYS A 69 -5.03 -2.20 9.97
CA CYS A 69 -4.60 -3.28 10.86
C CYS A 69 -3.30 -2.93 11.61
N ALA A 70 -2.33 -2.33 10.93
CA ALA A 70 -1.07 -1.87 11.53
C ALA A 70 -1.31 -0.79 12.59
N LEU A 71 -2.21 0.17 12.32
CA LEU A 71 -2.59 1.22 13.26
C LEU A 71 -3.23 0.62 14.52
N VAL A 72 -4.19 -0.29 14.38
CA VAL A 72 -4.84 -0.93 15.53
C VAL A 72 -3.81 -1.72 16.35
N THR A 73 -2.87 -2.39 15.69
CA THR A 73 -1.76 -3.10 16.36
C THR A 73 -0.91 -2.13 17.19
N GLY A 74 -0.48 -1.00 16.60
CA GLY A 74 0.32 0.02 17.28
C GLY A 74 -0.41 0.69 18.46
N LEU A 75 -1.68 1.05 18.28
CA LEU A 75 -2.50 1.62 19.36
C LEU A 75 -2.71 0.63 20.51
N THR A 76 -2.86 -0.66 20.19
CA THR A 76 -3.02 -1.71 21.20
C THR A 76 -1.73 -1.94 21.97
N GLU A 77 -0.57 -1.82 21.32
CA GLU A 77 0.74 -1.92 21.98
C GLU A 77 0.93 -0.86 23.05
N ASN A 78 0.59 0.39 22.76
CA ASN A 78 0.67 1.48 23.75
C ASN A 78 -0.19 1.15 24.99
N ASN A 79 -1.41 0.65 24.78
CA ASN A 79 -2.29 0.23 25.87
C ASN A 79 -1.74 -0.97 26.66
N ILE A 80 -0.97 -1.87 26.04
CA ILE A 80 -0.32 -3.00 26.71
C ILE A 80 0.78 -2.50 27.63
N VAL A 81 1.65 -1.60 27.13
CA VAL A 81 2.74 -1.00 27.92
C VAL A 81 2.20 -0.28 29.14
N GLY A 82 1.23 0.64 28.96
CA GLY A 82 0.66 1.39 30.08
C GLY A 82 -0.07 0.51 31.11
N ARG A 83 -0.70 -0.59 30.68
CA ARG A 83 -1.34 -1.54 31.61
C ARG A 83 -0.32 -2.39 32.37
N ASN A 84 0.79 -2.76 31.75
CA ASN A 84 1.88 -3.45 32.43
C ASN A 84 2.48 -2.59 33.55
N GLU A 85 2.74 -1.32 33.27
CA GLU A 85 3.22 -0.35 34.27
C GLU A 85 2.23 -0.22 35.44
N ARG A 86 0.92 -0.11 35.13
CA ARG A 86 -0.13 -0.02 36.14
C ARG A 86 -0.22 -1.26 37.03
N ILE A 87 -0.05 -2.46 36.47
CA ILE A 87 0.01 -3.71 37.25
C ILE A 87 1.22 -3.70 38.18
N GLY A 88 2.38 -3.22 37.71
CA GLY A 88 3.57 -3.05 38.54
C GLY A 88 3.33 -2.13 39.73
N GLU A 89 2.68 -0.99 39.50
CA GLU A 89 2.31 -0.04 40.55
C GLU A 89 1.32 -0.65 41.56
N LEU A 90 0.26 -1.31 41.08
CA LEU A 90 -0.71 -1.99 41.95
C LEU A 90 -0.06 -3.10 42.77
N ARG A 91 0.93 -3.81 42.21
CA ARG A 91 1.68 -4.84 42.94
C ARG A 91 2.50 -4.24 44.08
N ALA A 92 3.15 -3.10 43.85
CA ALA A 92 3.88 -2.38 44.89
C ALA A 92 2.93 -1.92 46.00
N GLN A 93 1.75 -1.37 45.65
CA GLN A 93 0.73 -0.95 46.62
C GLN A 93 0.19 -2.13 47.44
N TYR A 94 -0.01 -3.29 46.80
CA TYR A 94 -0.46 -4.51 47.48
C TYR A 94 0.55 -4.98 48.53
N GLN A 95 1.85 -4.93 48.22
CA GLN A 95 2.92 -5.37 49.12
C GLN A 95 3.06 -4.52 50.38
N ILE A 96 2.68 -3.23 50.32
CA ILE A 96 2.74 -2.30 51.45
C ILE A 96 1.39 -2.15 52.17
N ALA A 97 0.34 -2.85 51.72
CA ALA A 97 -0.98 -2.77 52.31
C ALA A 97 -0.99 -3.39 53.72
N THR A 98 -1.39 -2.61 54.72
CA THR A 98 -1.38 -3.02 56.13
C THR A 98 -2.69 -3.64 56.61
N ASN A 99 -3.75 -3.57 55.80
CA ASN A 99 -5.06 -4.11 56.15
C ASN A 99 -5.66 -4.93 55.02
N TYR A 100 -6.47 -5.92 55.40
CA TYR A 100 -7.06 -6.90 54.50
C TYR A 100 -7.98 -6.26 53.44
N VAL A 101 -8.84 -5.32 53.85
CA VAL A 101 -9.82 -4.69 52.95
C VAL A 101 -9.13 -3.89 51.84
N GLY A 102 -8.05 -3.17 52.18
CA GLY A 102 -7.22 -2.44 51.23
C GLY A 102 -6.47 -3.37 50.28
N ALA A 103 -5.89 -4.46 50.80
CA ALA A 103 -5.22 -5.47 50.00
C ALA A 103 -6.19 -6.14 48.99
N ASP A 104 -7.40 -6.50 49.41
CA ASP A 104 -8.44 -7.10 48.58
C ASP A 104 -8.92 -6.14 47.46
N THR A 105 -9.06 -4.86 47.80
CA THR A 105 -9.41 -3.81 46.81
C THR A 105 -8.32 -3.67 45.74
N ILE A 106 -7.04 -3.68 46.14
CA ILE A 106 -5.91 -3.58 45.21
C ILE A 106 -5.81 -4.85 44.35
N TRP A 107 -6.02 -6.01 44.96
CA TRP A 107 -6.05 -7.30 44.26
C TRP A 107 -7.11 -7.31 43.16
N THR A 108 -8.34 -6.89 43.47
CA THR A 108 -9.44 -6.81 42.50
C THR A 108 -9.13 -5.86 41.34
N LYS A 109 -8.48 -4.72 41.62
CA LYS A 109 -7.99 -3.80 40.58
C LYS A 109 -6.91 -4.44 39.72
N MET A 110 -6.01 -5.23 40.32
CA MET A 110 -4.95 -5.92 39.60
C MET A 110 -5.50 -6.99 38.66
N VAL A 111 -6.44 -7.81 39.14
CA VAL A 111 -7.13 -8.83 38.33
C VAL A 111 -7.88 -8.21 37.16
N SER A 112 -8.68 -7.17 37.40
CA SER A 112 -9.40 -6.50 36.31
C SER A 112 -8.46 -5.83 35.29
N THR A 113 -7.38 -5.21 35.75
CA THR A 113 -6.35 -4.65 34.86
C THR A 113 -5.63 -5.74 34.05
N LYS A 114 -5.38 -6.91 34.66
CA LYS A 114 -4.76 -8.06 33.99
C LYS A 114 -5.65 -8.65 32.91
N GLU A 115 -6.94 -8.80 33.17
CA GLU A 115 -7.92 -9.27 32.17
C GLU A 115 -7.97 -8.31 30.97
N LEU A 116 -8.02 -7.01 31.25
CA LEU A 116 -7.96 -5.95 30.26
C LEU A 116 -6.65 -6.02 29.43
N LEU A 117 -5.50 -6.25 30.06
CA LEU A 117 -4.22 -6.44 29.39
C LEU A 117 -4.27 -7.67 28.46
N ASP A 118 -4.78 -8.80 28.93
CA ASP A 118 -4.85 -10.04 28.14
C ASP A 118 -5.74 -9.90 26.91
N ASN A 119 -6.85 -9.17 27.04
CA ASN A 119 -7.71 -8.84 25.91
C ASN A 119 -7.00 -7.95 24.87
N ASN A 120 -6.17 -6.99 25.32
CA ASN A 120 -5.36 -6.19 24.39
C ASN A 120 -4.29 -7.04 23.69
N VAL A 121 -3.58 -7.91 24.42
CA VAL A 121 -2.58 -8.80 23.82
C VAL A 121 -3.21 -9.69 22.74
N LYS A 122 -4.38 -10.27 23.01
CA LYS A 122 -5.14 -11.05 22.02
C LYS A 122 -5.52 -10.22 20.80
N ARG A 123 -6.05 -9.01 21.00
CA ARG A 123 -6.40 -8.10 19.89
C ARG A 123 -5.19 -7.76 19.03
N ARG A 124 -4.07 -7.36 19.66
CA ARG A 124 -2.81 -7.06 18.96
C ARG A 124 -2.36 -8.24 18.11
N ASP A 125 -2.35 -9.44 18.68
CA ASP A 125 -1.92 -10.65 17.97
C ASP A 125 -2.81 -10.96 16.75
N ILE A 126 -4.13 -10.83 16.89
CA ILE A 126 -5.07 -10.99 15.76
C ILE A 126 -4.80 -9.96 14.66
N PHE A 127 -4.67 -8.67 15.00
CA PHE A 127 -4.45 -7.62 14.00
C PHE A 127 -3.05 -7.69 13.37
N LEU A 128 -2.03 -8.13 14.11
CA LEU A 128 -0.71 -8.38 13.57
C LEU A 128 -0.74 -9.52 12.54
N LYS A 129 -1.42 -10.63 12.87
CA LYS A 129 -1.62 -11.75 11.94
C LYS A 129 -2.38 -11.33 10.69
N LEU A 130 -3.44 -10.53 10.85
CA LEU A 130 -4.19 -9.97 9.71
C LEU A 130 -3.32 -9.05 8.85
N THR A 131 -2.49 -8.20 9.46
CA THR A 131 -1.56 -7.33 8.73
C THR A 131 -0.60 -8.16 7.87
N VAL A 132 0.00 -9.21 8.43
CA VAL A 132 0.89 -10.12 7.70
C VAL A 132 0.13 -10.86 6.61
N ALA A 133 -1.08 -11.35 6.88
CA ALA A 133 -1.90 -12.04 5.88
C ALA A 133 -2.26 -11.12 4.71
N LEU A 134 -2.63 -9.87 4.97
CA LEU A 134 -2.90 -8.86 3.94
C LEU A 134 -1.65 -8.52 3.14
N TRP A 135 -0.49 -8.39 3.79
CA TRP A 135 0.78 -8.14 3.10
C TRP A 135 1.14 -9.30 2.16
N VAL A 136 1.02 -10.54 2.61
CA VAL A 136 1.27 -11.73 1.78
C VAL A 136 0.26 -11.81 0.63
N ALA A 137 -1.02 -11.60 0.90
CA ALA A 137 -2.06 -11.59 -0.13
C ALA A 137 -1.81 -10.51 -1.19
N ASN A 138 -1.37 -9.32 -0.77
CA ASN A 138 -0.94 -8.24 -1.65
C ASN A 138 0.23 -8.65 -2.54
N MET A 139 1.25 -9.33 -1.99
CA MET A 139 2.39 -9.81 -2.78
C MET A 139 1.98 -10.90 -3.79
N VAL A 140 1.12 -11.82 -3.39
CA VAL A 140 0.59 -12.84 -4.28
C VAL A 140 -0.26 -12.19 -5.40
N ASP A 141 -1.10 -11.21 -5.06
CA ASP A 141 -1.90 -10.51 -6.06
C ASP A 141 -1.03 -9.74 -7.07
N VAL A 142 -0.02 -8.97 -6.62
CA VAL A 142 0.82 -8.21 -7.57
C VAL A 142 1.63 -9.13 -8.49
N ILE A 143 2.12 -10.26 -7.96
CA ILE A 143 2.95 -11.19 -8.73
C ILE A 143 2.11 -11.99 -9.72
N PHE A 144 0.95 -12.51 -9.32
CA PHE A 144 0.21 -13.49 -10.12
C PHE A 144 -1.07 -12.94 -10.77
N PHE A 145 -1.79 -12.03 -10.10
CA PHE A 145 -3.17 -11.70 -10.46
C PHE A 145 -3.37 -10.27 -10.98
N SER A 146 -2.39 -9.39 -10.81
CA SER A 146 -2.42 -8.03 -11.34
C SER A 146 -1.69 -7.97 -12.69
N GLY A 147 -2.48 -8.04 -13.77
CA GLY A 147 -1.98 -7.75 -15.12
C GLY A 147 -1.66 -6.26 -15.27
N ASP A 148 -0.68 -5.92 -16.11
CA ASP A 148 -0.35 -4.54 -16.40
C ASP A 148 -1.42 -3.91 -17.31
N LYS A 149 -2.11 -2.87 -16.82
CA LYS A 149 -3.11 -2.11 -17.62
C LYS A 149 -2.48 -0.98 -18.44
N GLY A 150 -1.15 -0.92 -18.52
CA GLY A 150 -0.40 0.15 -19.19
C GLY A 150 -0.17 1.37 -18.29
N GLU A 151 0.55 2.34 -18.82
CA GLU A 151 0.65 3.66 -18.18
C GLU A 151 -0.71 4.35 -18.32
N LYS A 152 -1.59 4.18 -17.32
CA LYS A 152 -2.67 5.14 -17.15
C LYS A 152 -2.03 6.39 -16.56
N PRO A 153 -1.89 7.50 -17.32
CA PRO A 153 -1.36 8.73 -16.75
C PRO A 153 -2.21 9.13 -15.53
N PHE A 154 -1.53 9.37 -14.41
CA PHE A 154 -2.15 9.88 -13.19
C PHE A 154 -3.00 11.12 -13.53
N GLY A 155 -4.30 11.07 -13.26
CA GLY A 155 -5.20 12.21 -13.44
C GLY A 155 -6.04 12.22 -14.74
N LEU A 156 -5.86 11.28 -15.68
CA LEU A 156 -6.82 11.15 -16.78
C LEU A 156 -8.03 10.33 -16.33
N ARG A 157 -9.10 11.01 -15.92
CA ARG A 157 -10.44 10.45 -16.13
C ARG A 157 -10.59 10.31 -17.66
N GLU A 158 -10.85 9.09 -18.13
CA GLU A 158 -11.43 8.90 -19.47
C GLU A 158 -12.83 9.51 -19.45
N THR A 159 -12.92 10.84 -19.60
CA THR A 159 -14.16 11.49 -19.98
C THR A 159 -14.25 11.38 -21.49
N GLU A 160 -15.24 10.63 -21.99
CA GLU A 160 -15.49 10.39 -23.42
C GLU A 160 -15.67 11.67 -24.25
N ARG A 161 -15.83 12.83 -23.61
CA ARG A 161 -15.65 14.17 -24.20
C ARG A 161 -14.96 15.09 -23.20
N GLY A 162 -13.97 15.85 -23.64
CA GLY A 162 -13.31 16.83 -22.79
C GLY A 162 -11.92 17.25 -23.25
N THR A 163 -11.55 18.46 -22.84
CA THR A 163 -10.19 19.00 -22.96
C THR A 163 -9.33 18.43 -21.83
N SER A 164 -8.30 17.68 -22.20
CA SER A 164 -7.35 17.08 -21.26
C SER A 164 -6.01 17.77 -21.36
N LEU A 165 -5.46 18.21 -20.22
CA LEU A 165 -4.09 18.67 -20.10
C LEU A 165 -3.27 17.61 -19.36
N ALA A 166 -2.28 17.04 -20.02
CA ALA A 166 -1.38 16.06 -19.42
C ALA A 166 0.05 16.60 -19.42
N ILE A 167 0.78 16.39 -18.33
CA ILE A 167 2.22 16.64 -18.28
C ILE A 167 2.90 15.30 -18.55
N VAL A 168 3.54 15.19 -19.72
CA VAL A 168 4.25 13.99 -20.16
C VAL A 168 5.74 14.23 -19.97
N PRO A 169 6.43 13.42 -19.16
CA PRO A 169 7.89 13.48 -19.07
C PRO A 169 8.51 13.01 -20.40
N ASP A 170 9.36 13.85 -20.97
CA ASP A 170 10.14 13.61 -22.18
C ASP A 170 11.61 13.45 -21.79
N SER A 171 12.18 12.28 -22.10
CA SER A 171 13.55 11.91 -21.75
C SER A 171 14.63 12.76 -22.42
N ARG A 172 14.27 13.61 -23.39
CA ARG A 172 15.21 14.52 -24.06
C ARG A 172 15.08 15.99 -23.62
N ASN A 173 13.89 16.45 -23.24
CA ASN A 173 13.59 17.87 -23.03
C ASN A 173 12.88 18.20 -21.70
N GLY A 174 12.76 17.25 -20.76
CA GLY A 174 12.16 17.50 -19.45
C GLY A 174 10.64 17.29 -19.45
N PHE A 175 9.86 18.19 -18.89
CA PHE A 175 8.40 18.03 -18.81
C PHE A 175 7.69 18.73 -19.97
N ASN A 176 6.96 17.99 -20.80
CA ASN A 176 6.12 18.55 -21.85
C ASN A 176 4.66 18.59 -21.41
N ALA A 177 4.03 19.76 -21.50
CA ALA A 177 2.59 19.87 -21.32
C ALA A 177 1.89 19.63 -22.66
N VAL A 178 1.07 18.58 -22.72
CA VAL A 178 0.27 18.22 -23.89
C VAL A 178 -1.19 18.53 -23.60
N LEU A 179 -1.73 19.52 -24.31
CA LEU A 179 -3.16 19.82 -24.34
C LEU A 179 -3.82 19.02 -25.46
N THR A 180 -4.73 18.13 -25.11
CA THR A 180 -5.54 17.36 -26.05
C THR A 180 -6.99 17.82 -25.94
N VAL A 181 -7.49 18.48 -26.98
CA VAL A 181 -8.91 18.84 -27.11
C VAL A 181 -9.57 17.79 -28.01
N ARG A 182 -10.55 17.05 -27.47
CA ARG A 182 -11.39 16.12 -28.26
C ARG A 182 -12.83 16.62 -28.28
N PHE A 183 -13.34 16.88 -29.48
CA PHE A 183 -14.72 17.26 -29.76
C PHE A 183 -15.59 16.02 -29.95
#